data_AF-A0A4P9THP0-F1
#
_entry.id   AF-A0A4P9THP0-F1
#
_cell.length_a   1.000
_cell.length_b   1.000
_cell.length_c   1.000
_cell.angle_alpha   90.00
_cell.angle_beta   90.00
_cell.angle_gamma   90.00
#
_symmetry.space_group_name_H-M   'P 1'
#
loop_
_entity.id
_entity.type
_entity.pdbx_description
1 polymer ?
#
loop_
_entity_poly.entity_id
_entity_poly.type
_entity_poly.pdbx_seq_one_letter_code
_entity_poly.pdbx_strand_id
1 'polypeptide(L)'
;MHRRTFLRRATALPATLAVAGCAAPGTESGGSDGSTDGAGNADGAGIAPIPRIENPPEAVYLPGHRKSMRVLEPVAAGDYALAPMLTYPHPFWTVTGTDRHRVDPTAGRGVHLMLVCWDRETGIVLPGDAEPRVTITRRGERVASRQLWPMLSQEMGVHFGDNVTLPADDTYTVSVSLPPLPTRRTGSLADRFTEGGTATFEFTYDRAFREDVVEGIDLLERERWGDRGALEPMTGGDGSANTALPYSALPPAADVPGTRLVDPDAAASSLPSSGDATFVVTLLEPDSRLADGERGYLLVSPRTPYNRVPLVNTSLRAAVRRNGAGVGDEALELTATLDAEVGLHYGRSVADVRPGDSITLTVASPPQAARHQGYETAFFDMEPLELAVPPA
;
A
#
# COMPACT_ATOMS: atom_id res chain seq x y z
N MET A 1 3.86 -1.16 48.33
CA MET A 1 4.46 0.19 48.30
C MET A 1 4.46 0.62 46.83
N HIS A 2 3.84 1.67 46.29
CA HIS A 2 3.05 2.78 46.78
C HIS A 2 1.84 2.96 45.83
N ARG A 3 0.66 3.23 46.42
CA ARG A 3 -0.57 3.68 45.75
C ARG A 3 -0.36 5.08 45.15
N ARG A 4 -1.10 5.43 44.08
CA ARG A 4 -2.03 6.59 44.10
C ARG A 4 -2.78 6.85 42.78
N THR A 5 -4.09 6.66 42.90
CA THR A 5 -5.21 7.26 42.17
C THR A 5 -5.19 8.79 42.25
N PHE A 6 -5.57 9.49 41.17
CA PHE A 6 -6.08 10.88 41.17
C PHE A 6 -7.04 11.04 39.97
N LEU A 7 -8.37 10.99 40.18
CA LEU A 7 -9.31 12.11 40.40
C LEU A 7 -9.40 13.15 39.26
N ARG A 8 -10.45 12.96 38.44
CA ARG A 8 -11.14 13.99 37.65
C ARG A 8 -11.57 15.15 38.55
N ARG A 9 -11.25 16.38 38.17
CA ARG A 9 -12.04 17.57 38.51
C ARG A 9 -12.11 18.51 37.31
N ALA A 10 -13.35 18.76 36.92
CA ALA A 10 -13.75 19.84 36.04
C ALA A 10 -13.61 21.18 36.78
N THR A 11 -13.11 22.20 36.09
CA THR A 11 -13.20 23.59 36.51
C THR A 11 -13.67 24.42 35.32
N ALA A 12 -14.88 24.95 35.45
CA ALA A 12 -15.44 26.01 34.64
C ALA A 12 -14.64 27.30 34.83
N LEU A 13 -14.49 28.08 33.76
CA LEU A 13 -14.01 29.47 33.82
C LEU A 13 -15.04 30.40 33.18
N PRO A 14 -15.15 31.65 33.70
CA PRO A 14 -16.34 32.49 33.56
C PRO A 14 -16.31 33.39 32.33
N ALA A 15 -17.51 33.79 31.92
CA ALA A 15 -17.75 34.85 30.95
C ALA A 15 -17.52 36.24 31.59
N THR A 16 -16.83 37.12 30.87
CA THR A 16 -16.89 38.57 31.07
C THR A 16 -17.06 39.28 29.73
N LEU A 17 -18.18 39.99 29.62
CA LEU A 17 -18.56 40.93 28.57
C LEU A 17 -17.82 42.26 28.74
N ALA A 18 -17.41 42.88 27.63
CA ALA A 18 -17.24 44.32 27.51
C ALA A 18 -17.86 44.80 26.19
N VAL A 19 -18.60 45.91 26.29
CA VAL A 19 -19.56 46.45 25.32
C VAL A 19 -19.02 47.76 24.71
N ALA A 20 -19.54 48.11 23.53
CA ALA A 20 -19.63 49.43 22.86
C ALA A 20 -18.61 49.67 21.71
N GLY A 21 -19.01 50.18 20.53
CA GLY A 21 -20.22 50.95 20.22
C GLY A 21 -20.60 51.01 18.73
N CYS A 22 -21.80 51.54 18.53
CA CYS A 22 -22.66 51.53 17.34
C CYS A 22 -22.39 52.68 16.34
N ALA A 23 -22.78 52.48 15.07
CA ALA A 23 -23.62 53.39 14.27
C ALA A 23 -24.13 52.72 12.97
N ALA A 24 -25.45 52.79 12.73
CA ALA A 24 -26.23 52.24 11.60
C ALA A 24 -26.57 53.37 10.57
N PRO A 25 -27.56 53.28 9.64
CA PRO A 25 -28.28 52.15 9.00
C PRO A 25 -28.40 52.28 7.44
N GLY A 26 -28.97 51.27 6.76
CA GLY A 26 -29.34 51.35 5.33
C GLY A 26 -30.26 50.21 4.87
N THR A 27 -31.55 50.54 4.82
CA THR A 27 -32.76 49.90 4.22
C THR A 27 -32.66 48.84 3.11
N GLU A 28 -33.44 47.77 3.32
CA GLU A 28 -34.33 46.97 2.43
C GLU A 28 -34.16 46.98 0.89
N SER A 29 -34.13 45.77 0.29
CA SER A 29 -35.16 45.23 -0.62
C SER A 29 -34.67 43.94 -1.30
N GLY A 30 -35.56 42.94 -1.43
CA GLY A 30 -35.26 41.60 -1.91
C GLY A 30 -35.06 41.44 -3.42
N GLY A 31 -34.70 40.21 -3.80
CA GLY A 31 -34.62 39.76 -5.18
C GLY A 31 -33.95 38.39 -5.30
N SER A 32 -34.74 37.38 -5.66
CA SER A 32 -34.31 36.09 -6.21
C SER A 32 -33.37 36.29 -7.39
N ASP A 33 -32.28 35.53 -7.49
CA ASP A 33 -32.02 34.65 -8.63
C ASP A 33 -30.64 33.98 -8.58
N GLY A 34 -30.64 32.71 -9.00
CA GLY A 34 -29.67 32.24 -9.97
C GLY A 34 -28.31 31.80 -9.45
N SER A 35 -28.17 30.49 -9.24
CA SER A 35 -26.90 29.79 -9.44
C SER A 35 -26.27 30.17 -10.79
N THR A 36 -25.06 30.73 -10.75
CA THR A 36 -24.13 30.74 -11.90
C THR A 36 -22.70 30.66 -11.37
N ASP A 37 -22.12 29.47 -11.52
CA ASP A 37 -20.79 29.22 -12.06
C ASP A 37 -19.64 30.14 -11.61
N GLY A 38 -18.99 29.72 -10.52
CA GLY A 38 -17.61 30.09 -10.24
C GLY A 38 -16.66 29.36 -11.20
N ALA A 39 -16.61 29.79 -12.46
CA ALA A 39 -15.46 29.56 -13.33
C ALA A 39 -14.30 30.43 -12.82
N GLY A 40 -13.65 29.95 -11.76
CA GLY A 40 -12.43 30.53 -11.23
C GLY A 40 -11.29 30.29 -12.21
N ASN A 41 -10.83 31.37 -12.81
CA ASN A 41 -9.69 31.46 -13.73
C ASN A 41 -8.46 30.73 -13.15
N ALA A 42 -8.16 29.53 -13.64
CA ALA A 42 -7.02 28.71 -13.21
C ALA A 42 -5.75 29.09 -13.99
N ASP A 43 -5.34 30.35 -13.91
CA ASP A 43 -4.00 30.77 -14.30
C ASP A 43 -3.07 30.65 -13.09
N GLY A 44 -2.26 29.59 -13.03
CA GLY A 44 -0.97 29.65 -12.31
C GLY A 44 -0.65 28.64 -11.20
N ALA A 45 -1.43 27.58 -10.97
CA ALA A 45 -1.04 26.50 -10.06
C ALA A 45 -1.22 25.14 -10.75
N GLY A 46 -0.12 24.47 -11.09
CA GLY A 46 -0.09 23.17 -11.78
C GLY A 46 -0.60 22.00 -10.93
N ILE A 47 -1.81 22.13 -10.37
CA ILE A 47 -2.51 21.08 -9.64
C ILE A 47 -3.42 20.39 -10.66
N ALA A 48 -3.09 19.14 -10.97
CA ALA A 48 -3.95 18.30 -11.80
C ALA A 48 -5.37 18.25 -11.18
N PRO A 49 -6.45 18.36 -11.99
CA PRO A 49 -7.82 18.24 -11.50
C PRO A 49 -8.11 16.77 -11.16
N ILE A 50 -7.59 16.31 -10.02
CA ILE A 50 -7.75 14.93 -9.57
C ILE A 50 -9.15 14.78 -8.95
N PRO A 51 -10.02 13.93 -9.52
CA PRO A 51 -11.34 13.71 -8.96
C PRO A 51 -11.25 13.10 -7.55
N ARG A 52 -11.92 13.75 -6.59
CA ARG A 52 -12.15 13.18 -5.26
C ARG A 52 -13.55 12.58 -5.24
N ILE A 53 -13.63 11.36 -4.73
CA ILE A 53 -14.91 10.70 -4.46
C ILE A 53 -15.31 11.09 -3.04
N GLU A 54 -16.52 11.65 -2.90
CA GLU A 54 -17.10 11.92 -1.60
C GLU A 54 -17.60 10.61 -1.00
N ASN A 55 -17.14 10.28 0.22
CA ASN A 55 -17.49 9.05 0.94
C ASN A 55 -17.23 7.75 0.15
N PRO A 56 -15.96 7.43 -0.19
CA PRO A 56 -15.61 6.17 -0.85
C PRO A 56 -16.03 4.97 0.02
N PRO A 57 -16.36 3.81 -0.59
CA PRO A 57 -16.74 2.61 0.15
C PRO A 57 -15.59 2.08 1.00
N GLU A 58 -15.88 1.37 2.08
CA GLU A 58 -14.89 0.64 2.90
C GLU A 58 -14.45 -0.67 2.22
N ALA A 59 -13.91 -0.55 1.01
CA ALA A 59 -13.50 -1.65 0.14
C ALA A 59 -12.52 -1.16 -0.93
N VAL A 60 -11.94 -2.09 -1.67
CA VAL A 60 -11.25 -1.78 -2.92
C VAL A 60 -12.27 -1.30 -3.97
N TYR A 61 -11.98 -0.16 -4.57
CA TYR A 61 -12.91 0.49 -5.50
C TYR A 61 -12.21 1.19 -6.66
N LEU A 62 -12.95 1.46 -7.74
CA LEU A 62 -12.46 2.18 -8.91
C LEU A 62 -12.31 3.69 -8.62
N PRO A 63 -11.08 4.24 -8.66
CA PRO A 63 -10.87 5.68 -8.49
C PRO A 63 -11.42 6.47 -9.69
N GLY A 64 -11.46 7.79 -9.59
CA GLY A 64 -12.01 8.62 -10.66
C GLY A 64 -11.13 8.75 -11.92
N HIS A 65 -9.90 8.24 -11.87
CA HIS A 65 -8.92 8.38 -12.96
C HIS A 65 -7.80 7.34 -12.85
N ARG A 66 -7.13 7.08 -13.96
CA ARG A 66 -5.80 6.46 -14.04
C ARG A 66 -4.73 7.53 -14.03
N LYS A 67 -3.60 7.25 -13.37
CA LYS A 67 -2.51 8.21 -13.29
C LYS A 67 -1.62 8.09 -14.52
N SER A 68 -1.30 9.22 -15.14
CA SER A 68 -0.16 9.30 -16.06
C SER A 68 1.13 9.49 -15.28
N MET A 69 2.21 8.90 -15.77
CA MET A 69 3.54 9.03 -15.18
C MET A 69 4.60 8.82 -16.25
N ARG A 70 5.76 9.46 -16.04
CA ARG A 70 6.97 9.18 -16.80
C ARG A 70 7.72 8.05 -16.14
N VAL A 71 7.84 6.92 -16.85
CA VAL A 71 8.69 5.79 -16.47
C VAL A 71 10.10 6.06 -17.00
N LEU A 72 11.10 6.03 -16.13
CA LEU A 72 12.50 6.14 -16.52
C LEU A 72 13.12 4.76 -16.75
N GLU A 73 14.29 4.74 -17.40
CA GLU A 73 15.06 3.51 -17.58
C GLU A 73 15.38 2.87 -16.22
N PRO A 74 15.18 1.54 -16.08
CA PRO A 74 15.62 0.82 -14.91
C PRO A 74 17.13 0.92 -14.69
N VAL A 75 17.52 1.06 -13.42
CA VAL A 75 18.92 1.07 -13.00
C VAL A 75 19.18 -0.03 -11.97
N ALA A 76 20.43 -0.46 -11.84
CA ALA A 76 20.85 -1.44 -10.85
C ALA A 76 21.40 -0.76 -9.59
N ALA A 77 21.11 -1.31 -8.43
CA ALA A 77 21.69 -0.95 -7.14
C ALA A 77 22.12 -2.22 -6.40
N GLY A 78 23.35 -2.70 -6.65
CA GLY A 78 23.76 -4.01 -6.15
C GLY A 78 22.87 -5.12 -6.72
N ASP A 79 22.32 -5.97 -5.85
CA ASP A 79 21.39 -7.05 -6.24
C ASP A 79 20.01 -6.56 -6.69
N TYR A 80 19.68 -5.30 -6.41
CA TYR A 80 18.37 -4.69 -6.68
C TYR A 80 18.32 -4.14 -8.11
N ALA A 81 17.21 -4.35 -8.81
CA ALA A 81 16.80 -3.45 -9.88
C ALA A 81 15.75 -2.47 -9.36
N LEU A 82 15.80 -1.25 -9.88
CA LEU A 82 14.83 -0.21 -9.59
C LEU A 82 14.42 0.54 -10.86
N ALA A 83 13.12 0.82 -10.97
CA ALA A 83 12.54 1.63 -12.02
C ALA A 83 12.01 2.92 -11.40
N PRO A 84 12.64 4.06 -11.69
CA PRO A 84 12.13 5.34 -11.24
C PRO A 84 10.92 5.78 -12.07
N MET A 85 9.92 6.32 -11.39
CA MET A 85 8.70 6.84 -12.00
C MET A 85 8.35 8.20 -11.39
N LEU A 86 7.87 9.11 -12.22
CA LEU A 86 7.59 10.50 -11.84
C LEU A 86 6.22 10.92 -12.36
N THR A 87 5.42 11.52 -11.50
CA THR A 87 4.13 12.12 -11.87
C THR A 87 3.88 13.42 -11.10
N TYR A 88 2.75 14.08 -11.34
CA TYR A 88 2.31 15.23 -10.57
C TYR A 88 2.14 14.87 -9.08
N PRO A 89 2.49 15.77 -8.14
CA PRO A 89 2.21 15.57 -6.72
C PRO A 89 0.73 15.34 -6.47
N HIS A 90 0.40 14.34 -5.67
CA HIS A 90 -0.98 14.03 -5.32
C HIS A 90 -1.12 13.50 -3.89
N PRO A 91 -2.34 13.55 -3.32
CA PRO A 91 -2.57 13.02 -1.99
C PRO A 91 -2.39 11.51 -1.93
N PHE A 92 -1.89 11.02 -0.80
CA PHE A 92 -1.88 9.62 -0.43
C PHE A 92 -2.20 9.48 1.06
N TRP A 93 -2.31 8.26 1.57
CA TRP A 93 -2.65 8.01 2.96
C TRP A 93 -1.64 7.09 3.63
N THR A 94 -0.97 7.56 4.68
CA THR A 94 -0.12 6.71 5.53
C THR A 94 -0.99 5.96 6.54
N VAL A 95 -0.55 4.77 6.94
CA VAL A 95 -1.25 3.92 7.92
C VAL A 95 -0.33 3.69 9.12
N THR A 96 -0.85 3.91 10.33
CA THR A 96 -0.15 3.65 11.59
C THR A 96 -1.08 2.93 12.54
N GLY A 97 -0.81 1.67 12.85
CA GLY A 97 -1.75 0.81 13.56
C GLY A 97 -3.02 0.65 12.73
N THR A 98 -4.14 1.17 13.24
CA THR A 98 -5.43 1.21 12.54
C THR A 98 -5.78 2.62 12.04
N ASP A 99 -4.96 3.63 12.35
CA ASP A 99 -5.21 5.01 11.97
C ASP A 99 -4.70 5.30 10.57
N ARG A 100 -5.49 6.05 9.82
CA ARG A 100 -5.17 6.51 8.47
C ARG A 100 -4.99 8.01 8.45
N HIS A 101 -3.87 8.49 7.92
CA HIS A 101 -3.58 9.92 7.80
C HIS A 101 -3.40 10.32 6.35
N ARG A 102 -4.21 11.30 5.91
CA ARG A 102 -4.06 11.91 4.59
C ARG A 102 -2.80 12.79 4.57
N VAL A 103 -1.96 12.58 3.58
CA VAL A 103 -0.81 13.43 3.26
C VAL A 103 -1.14 14.19 1.99
N ASP A 104 -1.35 15.51 2.11
CA ASP A 104 -1.55 16.38 0.95
C ASP A 104 -0.20 16.91 0.43
N PRO A 105 -0.03 17.07 -0.89
CA PRO A 105 1.18 17.65 -1.45
C PRO A 105 1.33 19.10 -1.00
N THR A 106 2.58 19.53 -0.78
CA THR A 106 2.86 20.95 -0.49
C THR A 106 2.51 21.80 -1.72
N ALA A 107 1.87 22.94 -1.49
CA ALA A 107 1.55 23.88 -2.57
C ALA A 107 2.83 24.33 -3.31
N GLY A 108 2.77 24.33 -4.65
CA GLY A 108 3.88 24.74 -5.49
C GLY A 108 4.27 23.68 -6.51
N ARG A 109 5.53 23.75 -6.96
CA ARG A 109 6.11 22.85 -7.97
C ARG A 109 6.73 21.63 -7.32
N GLY A 110 6.56 20.47 -7.93
CA GLY A 110 7.11 19.22 -7.42
C GLY A 110 6.73 18.02 -8.29
N VAL A 111 7.11 16.86 -7.78
CA VAL A 111 6.76 15.55 -8.34
C VAL A 111 6.30 14.62 -7.22
N HIS A 112 5.45 13.66 -7.56
CA HIS A 112 5.39 12.42 -6.80
C HIS A 112 6.45 11.48 -7.39
N LEU A 113 7.51 11.22 -6.61
CA LEU A 113 8.61 10.35 -7.02
C LEU A 113 8.34 8.94 -6.50
N MET A 114 8.39 7.96 -7.40
CA MET A 114 8.12 6.56 -7.09
C MET A 114 9.25 5.66 -7.57
N LEU A 115 9.44 4.54 -6.88
CA LEU A 115 10.39 3.47 -7.24
C LEU A 115 9.68 2.12 -7.12
N VAL A 116 9.73 1.30 -8.16
CA VAL A 116 9.48 -0.15 -8.04
C VAL A 116 10.83 -0.84 -7.95
N CYS A 117 11.01 -1.65 -6.91
CA CYS A 117 12.23 -2.43 -6.67
C CYS A 117 11.95 -3.92 -6.85
N TRP A 118 12.78 -4.63 -7.60
CA TRP A 118 12.59 -6.06 -7.86
C TRP A 118 13.91 -6.80 -7.97
N ASP A 119 13.79 -8.12 -7.89
CA ASP A 119 14.84 -9.03 -8.27
C ASP A 119 14.86 -9.26 -9.79
N ARG A 120 15.97 -8.93 -10.47
CA ARG A 120 16.12 -9.17 -11.92
C ARG A 120 16.06 -10.63 -12.33
N GLU A 121 16.48 -11.55 -11.47
CA GLU A 121 16.56 -12.97 -11.84
C GLU A 121 15.20 -13.66 -11.78
N THR A 122 14.44 -13.42 -10.70
CA THR A 122 13.12 -14.01 -10.49
C THR A 122 11.97 -13.14 -10.99
N GLY A 123 12.21 -11.84 -11.22
CA GLY A 123 11.16 -10.86 -11.56
C GLY A 123 10.30 -10.42 -10.38
N ILE A 124 10.58 -10.89 -9.16
CA ILE A 124 9.76 -10.61 -7.98
C ILE A 124 9.98 -9.19 -7.50
N VAL A 125 8.87 -8.44 -7.40
CA VAL A 125 8.83 -7.15 -6.72
C VAL A 125 9.07 -7.35 -5.22
N LEU A 126 10.03 -6.61 -4.67
CA LEU A 126 10.45 -6.74 -3.28
C LEU A 126 9.40 -6.13 -2.33
N PRO A 127 9.28 -6.66 -1.10
CA PRO A 127 8.34 -6.14 -0.12
C PRO A 127 8.70 -4.73 0.36
N GLY A 128 7.73 -4.06 0.97
CA GLY A 128 7.81 -2.66 1.39
C GLY A 128 8.65 -2.38 2.63
N ASP A 129 9.50 -3.29 3.10
CA ASP A 129 10.26 -3.14 4.35
C ASP A 129 11.76 -2.79 4.14
N ALA A 130 12.22 -2.70 2.88
CA ALA A 130 13.51 -2.12 2.51
C ALA A 130 13.37 -0.67 1.99
N GLU A 131 12.92 0.23 2.86
CA GLU A 131 12.59 1.61 2.48
C GLU A 131 13.81 2.38 1.93
N PRO A 132 13.76 2.86 0.67
CA PRO A 132 14.87 3.59 0.08
C PRO A 132 14.94 5.02 0.62
N ARG A 133 16.17 5.48 0.85
CA ARG A 133 16.48 6.89 1.04
C ARG A 133 16.90 7.50 -0.29
N VAL A 134 16.23 8.57 -0.69
CA VAL A 134 16.59 9.36 -1.87
C VAL A 134 17.22 10.68 -1.45
N THR A 135 18.25 11.10 -2.20
CA THR A 135 18.84 12.43 -2.11
C THR A 135 18.80 13.07 -3.47
N ILE A 136 18.18 14.24 -3.55
CA ILE A 136 17.92 14.93 -4.81
C ILE A 136 18.80 16.17 -4.84
N THR A 137 19.55 16.30 -5.93
CA THR A 137 20.47 17.42 -6.15
C THR A 137 20.17 18.13 -7.45
N ARG A 138 20.53 19.42 -7.49
CA ARG A 138 20.42 20.29 -8.66
C ARG A 138 21.72 21.07 -8.75
N ARG A 139 22.44 20.96 -9.87
CA ARG A 139 23.73 21.65 -10.10
C ARG A 139 24.74 21.40 -8.96
N GLY A 140 24.75 20.19 -8.42
CA GLY A 140 25.63 19.78 -7.31
C GLY A 140 25.15 20.18 -5.91
N GLU A 141 24.08 21.00 -5.79
CA GLU A 141 23.51 21.39 -4.50
C GLU A 141 22.34 20.49 -4.10
N ARG A 142 22.26 20.13 -2.82
CA ARG A 142 21.19 19.27 -2.30
C ARG A 142 19.88 20.05 -2.13
N VAL A 143 18.85 19.58 -2.83
CA VAL A 143 17.49 20.14 -2.83
C VAL A 143 16.62 19.46 -1.79
N ALA A 144 16.68 18.13 -1.71
CA ALA A 144 15.88 17.35 -0.78
C ALA A 144 16.59 16.05 -0.37
N SER A 145 16.20 15.50 0.78
CA SER A 145 16.50 14.13 1.17
C SER A 145 15.27 13.55 1.86
N ARG A 146 14.83 12.37 1.43
CA ARG A 146 13.59 11.73 1.88
C ARG A 146 13.79 10.24 2.03
N GLN A 147 13.08 9.65 2.97
CA GLN A 147 12.85 8.22 3.03
C GLN A 147 11.49 7.99 2.39
N LEU A 148 11.43 7.16 1.34
CA LEU A 148 10.18 6.94 0.61
C LEU A 148 9.30 5.95 1.37
N TRP A 149 8.00 6.23 1.39
CA TRP A 149 7.02 5.35 2.03
C TRP A 149 6.81 4.09 1.19
N PRO A 150 6.68 2.90 1.79
CA PRO A 150 6.10 1.78 1.08
C PRO A 150 4.62 2.06 0.81
N MET A 151 4.16 1.74 -0.39
CA MET A 151 2.82 2.09 -0.86
C MET A 151 2.17 0.93 -1.60
N LEU A 152 0.84 0.91 -1.58
CA LEU A 152 -0.01 0.08 -2.44
C LEU A 152 -0.80 0.96 -3.39
N SER A 153 -0.75 0.64 -4.68
CA SER A 153 -1.68 1.15 -5.69
C SER A 153 -2.19 0.03 -6.59
N GLN A 154 -3.33 0.27 -7.23
CA GLN A 154 -3.92 -0.70 -8.16
C GLN A 154 -3.03 -0.90 -9.39
N GLU A 155 -2.53 0.19 -9.97
CA GLU A 155 -1.77 0.16 -11.23
C GLU A 155 -0.32 -0.31 -11.06
N MET A 156 0.32 -0.03 -9.92
CA MET A 156 1.75 -0.35 -9.70
C MET A 156 1.99 -1.47 -8.68
N GLY A 157 0.97 -1.85 -7.90
CA GLY A 157 1.14 -2.82 -6.82
C GLY A 157 2.01 -2.25 -5.70
N VAL A 158 2.93 -3.06 -5.17
CA VAL A 158 3.91 -2.63 -4.16
C VAL A 158 4.98 -1.75 -4.81
N HIS A 159 5.17 -0.56 -4.25
CA HIS A 159 6.20 0.38 -4.67
C HIS A 159 6.58 1.29 -3.50
N PHE A 160 7.59 2.12 -3.69
CA PHE A 160 7.94 3.19 -2.77
C PHE A 160 7.60 4.55 -3.38
N GLY A 161 7.17 5.52 -2.58
CA GLY A 161 6.94 6.87 -3.09
C GLY A 161 6.82 7.96 -2.02
N ASP A 162 7.03 9.21 -2.45
CA ASP A 162 6.76 10.41 -1.67
C ASP A 162 6.62 11.64 -2.58
N ASN A 163 5.97 12.68 -2.07
CA ASN A 163 5.90 13.99 -2.72
C ASN A 163 7.18 14.79 -2.46
N VAL A 164 7.78 15.33 -3.52
CA VAL A 164 8.99 16.14 -3.47
C VAL A 164 8.74 17.50 -4.09
N THR A 165 8.93 18.57 -3.32
CA THR A 165 8.94 19.95 -3.83
C THR A 165 10.24 20.25 -4.57
N LEU A 166 10.12 20.88 -5.75
CA LEU A 166 11.25 21.25 -6.59
C LEU A 166 11.30 22.78 -6.76
N PRO A 167 12.47 23.42 -6.59
CA PRO A 167 12.57 24.88 -6.54
C PRO A 167 12.41 25.58 -7.91
N ALA A 168 12.68 24.91 -9.03
CA ALA A 168 12.70 25.52 -10.35
C ALA A 168 12.59 24.45 -11.46
N ASP A 169 12.48 24.92 -12.71
CA ASP A 169 12.66 24.05 -13.87
C ASP A 169 14.15 23.80 -14.07
N ASP A 170 14.55 22.52 -14.11
CA ASP A 170 15.94 22.10 -14.27
C ASP A 170 16.04 20.58 -14.46
N THR A 171 17.26 20.10 -14.67
CA THR A 171 17.60 18.68 -14.51
C THR A 171 18.02 18.39 -13.08
N TYR A 172 17.49 17.30 -12.54
CA TYR A 172 17.73 16.84 -11.18
C TYR A 172 18.40 15.49 -11.20
N THR A 173 19.42 15.31 -10.35
CA THR A 173 20.09 14.03 -10.13
C THR A 173 19.57 13.44 -8.82
N VAL A 174 19.10 12.20 -8.86
CA VAL A 174 18.57 11.47 -7.70
C VAL A 174 19.51 10.33 -7.36
N SER A 175 20.11 10.37 -6.17
CA SER A 175 20.85 9.25 -5.61
C SER A 175 19.96 8.45 -4.68
N VAL A 176 19.83 7.15 -4.93
CA VAL A 176 19.03 6.20 -4.16
C VAL A 176 19.97 5.35 -3.32
N SER A 177 19.62 5.15 -2.04
CA SER A 177 20.27 4.22 -1.13
C SER A 177 19.23 3.25 -0.59
N LEU A 178 19.41 1.96 -0.83
CA LEU A 178 18.57 0.87 -0.34
C LEU A 178 19.29 0.16 0.82
N PRO A 179 18.59 -0.11 1.95
CA PRO A 179 19.13 -0.98 2.98
C PRO A 179 19.06 -2.46 2.54
N PRO A 180 19.81 -3.37 3.21
CA PRO A 180 19.58 -4.81 3.08
C PRO A 180 18.10 -5.17 3.32
N LEU A 181 17.60 -6.21 2.66
CA LEU A 181 16.21 -6.64 2.83
C LEU A 181 16.02 -7.33 4.20
N PRO A 182 15.15 -6.80 5.09
CA PRO A 182 14.92 -7.40 6.41
C PRO A 182 14.05 -8.66 6.36
N THR A 183 13.07 -8.71 5.44
CA THR A 183 12.18 -9.86 5.25
C THR A 183 12.97 -11.16 5.09
N ARG A 184 12.55 -12.22 5.78
CA ARG A 184 13.14 -13.55 5.66
C ARG A 184 13.02 -14.01 4.20
N ARG A 185 14.10 -14.57 3.64
CA ARG A 185 14.11 -15.09 2.27
C ARG A 185 14.32 -16.59 2.27
N THR A 186 13.81 -17.27 1.24
CA THR A 186 13.96 -18.72 1.05
C THR A 186 14.24 -19.08 -0.40
N GLY A 187 14.58 -20.34 -0.64
CA GLY A 187 14.85 -20.84 -1.99
C GLY A 187 16.02 -20.10 -2.66
N SER A 188 15.85 -19.72 -3.92
CA SER A 188 16.86 -18.97 -4.69
C SER A 188 17.13 -17.55 -4.16
N LEU A 189 16.30 -17.06 -3.23
CA LEU A 189 16.47 -15.73 -2.64
C LEU A 189 17.22 -15.76 -1.30
N ALA A 190 17.51 -16.93 -0.72
CA ALA A 190 18.00 -17.06 0.65
C ALA A 190 19.24 -16.19 0.96
N ASP A 191 20.19 -16.16 0.02
CA ASP A 191 21.47 -15.46 0.15
C ASP A 191 21.50 -14.11 -0.61
N ARG A 192 20.36 -13.63 -1.11
CA ARG A 192 20.28 -12.42 -1.95
C ARG A 192 19.82 -11.21 -1.17
N PHE A 193 20.24 -10.00 -1.54
CA PHE A 193 19.85 -8.75 -0.84
C PHE A 193 20.35 -8.68 0.62
N THR A 194 21.42 -9.41 0.96
CA THR A 194 22.05 -9.39 2.29
C THR A 194 22.80 -8.10 2.55
N GLU A 195 23.18 -7.40 1.48
CA GLU A 195 23.76 -6.07 1.49
C GLU A 195 22.78 -5.06 0.88
N GLY A 196 22.96 -3.79 1.22
CA GLY A 196 22.23 -2.69 0.59
C GLY A 196 22.77 -2.36 -0.79
N GLY A 197 22.16 -1.39 -1.46
CA GLY A 197 22.53 -0.95 -2.80
C GLY A 197 22.47 0.56 -2.97
N THR A 198 23.23 1.09 -3.93
CA THR A 198 23.07 2.48 -4.35
C THR A 198 22.91 2.59 -5.85
N ALA A 199 22.08 3.52 -6.30
CA ALA A 199 21.90 3.84 -7.71
C ALA A 199 21.76 5.35 -7.88
N THR A 200 21.93 5.82 -9.11
CA THR A 200 21.66 7.21 -9.47
C THR A 200 20.94 7.24 -10.81
N PHE A 201 20.00 8.16 -10.93
CA PHE A 201 19.33 8.49 -12.19
C PHE A 201 19.08 9.99 -12.26
N GLU A 202 18.73 10.46 -13.46
CA GLU A 202 18.42 11.87 -13.70
C GLU A 202 17.03 12.03 -14.31
N PHE A 203 16.40 13.16 -14.04
CA PHE A 203 15.17 13.56 -14.72
C PHE A 203 15.12 15.06 -14.95
N THR A 204 14.49 15.45 -16.05
CA THR A 204 14.21 16.85 -16.35
C THR A 204 12.82 17.21 -15.85
N TYR A 205 12.76 18.23 -14.99
CA TYR A 205 11.52 18.85 -14.56
C TYR A 205 11.35 20.19 -15.27
N ASP A 206 10.48 20.22 -16.26
CA ASP A 206 10.19 21.40 -17.07
C ASP A 206 8.70 21.51 -17.37
N ARG A 207 8.33 22.47 -18.22
CA ARG A 207 6.95 22.66 -18.66
C ARG A 207 6.42 21.44 -19.41
N ALA A 208 7.21 20.86 -20.30
CA ALA A 208 6.79 19.71 -21.10
C ALA A 208 6.49 18.49 -20.21
N PHE A 209 7.32 18.20 -19.20
CA PHE A 209 7.04 17.17 -18.21
C PHE A 209 5.70 17.41 -17.49
N ARG A 210 5.44 18.64 -17.02
CA ARG A 210 4.21 18.96 -16.29
C ARG A 210 2.96 18.83 -17.17
N GLU A 211 3.05 19.25 -18.43
CA GLU A 211 1.94 19.11 -19.38
C GLU A 211 1.69 17.63 -19.68
N ASP A 212 2.74 16.88 -20.02
CA ASP A 212 2.69 15.45 -20.35
C ASP A 212 2.03 14.58 -19.26
N VAL A 213 2.44 14.72 -18.00
CA VAL A 213 1.87 13.91 -16.90
C VAL A 213 0.45 14.33 -16.50
N VAL A 214 -0.01 15.52 -16.88
CA VAL A 214 -1.37 16.00 -16.59
C VAL A 214 -2.31 15.68 -17.75
N GLU A 215 -1.88 15.90 -18.99
CA GLU A 215 -2.66 15.61 -20.19
C GLU A 215 -2.87 14.11 -20.39
N GLY A 216 -1.93 13.27 -19.92
CA GLY A 216 -2.09 11.82 -19.97
C GLY A 216 -3.06 11.22 -18.95
N ILE A 217 -3.68 12.02 -18.07
CA ILE A 217 -4.65 11.51 -17.09
C ILE A 217 -5.88 10.97 -17.83
N ASP A 218 -6.15 9.68 -17.65
CA ASP A 218 -7.34 9.03 -18.20
C ASP A 218 -8.46 9.03 -17.15
N LEU A 219 -9.53 9.79 -17.42
CA LEU A 219 -10.68 9.92 -16.53
C LEU A 219 -11.65 8.76 -16.75
N LEU A 220 -12.02 8.08 -15.66
CA LEU A 220 -13.06 7.06 -15.74
C LEU A 220 -14.44 7.71 -15.91
N GLU A 221 -15.37 6.97 -16.51
CA GLU A 221 -16.79 7.31 -16.51
C GLU A 221 -17.27 7.58 -15.09
N ARG A 222 -17.97 8.70 -14.88
CA ARG A 222 -18.34 9.18 -13.54
C ARG A 222 -19.22 8.19 -12.80
N GLU A 223 -20.07 7.47 -13.52
CA GLU A 223 -20.98 6.46 -13.00
C GLU A 223 -20.24 5.27 -12.38
N ARG A 224 -18.97 5.05 -12.75
CA ARG A 224 -18.13 3.96 -12.24
C ARG A 224 -17.31 4.34 -11.00
N TRP A 225 -17.30 5.62 -10.63
CA TRP A 225 -16.48 6.10 -9.53
C TRP A 225 -16.99 5.53 -8.21
N GLY A 226 -16.12 4.84 -7.47
CA GLY A 226 -16.50 4.19 -6.22
C GLY A 226 -17.10 2.79 -6.40
N ASP A 227 -17.26 2.29 -7.63
CA ASP A 227 -17.67 0.91 -7.85
C ASP A 227 -16.61 -0.05 -7.29
N ARG A 228 -17.06 -1.15 -6.69
CA ARG A 228 -16.16 -2.24 -6.25
C ARG A 228 -15.43 -2.80 -7.48
N GLY A 229 -14.11 -2.73 -7.44
CA GLY A 229 -13.25 -3.10 -8.56
C GLY A 229 -11.86 -2.49 -8.41
N ALA A 230 -10.93 -2.93 -9.25
CA ALA A 230 -9.61 -2.32 -9.35
C ALA A 230 -9.29 -1.98 -10.81
N LEU A 231 -8.48 -0.95 -10.99
CA LEU A 231 -7.81 -0.66 -12.24
C LEU A 231 -6.86 -1.81 -12.59
N GLU A 232 -6.83 -2.15 -13.86
CA GLU A 232 -5.83 -3.06 -14.41
C GLU A 232 -4.40 -2.55 -14.13
N PRO A 233 -3.45 -3.46 -13.82
CA PRO A 233 -2.04 -3.13 -13.69
C PRO A 233 -1.49 -2.40 -14.92
N MET A 234 -0.57 -1.47 -14.68
CA MET A 234 0.22 -0.83 -15.73
C MET A 234 1.27 -1.82 -16.24
N THR A 235 0.83 -2.82 -16.99
CA THR A 235 1.72 -3.69 -17.76
C THR A 235 1.79 -3.13 -19.18
N GLY A 236 2.99 -2.99 -19.74
CA GLY A 236 3.29 -2.24 -20.98
C GLY A 236 2.64 -2.82 -22.25
N GLY A 237 1.31 -2.71 -22.34
CA GLY A 237 0.47 -3.35 -23.34
C GLY A 237 -0.25 -2.35 -24.25
N ASP A 238 0.49 -1.45 -24.90
CA ASP A 238 0.00 -0.70 -26.07
C ASP A 238 0.87 -0.88 -27.32
N GLY A 239 1.87 -1.75 -27.26
CA GLY A 239 2.77 -2.01 -28.39
C GLY A 239 3.82 -0.91 -28.63
N SER A 240 3.94 0.08 -27.75
CA SER A 240 5.11 0.95 -27.70
C SER A 240 6.26 0.26 -26.93
N ALA A 241 7.49 0.41 -27.41
CA ALA A 241 8.68 -0.27 -26.89
C ALA A 241 9.17 0.32 -25.55
N ASN A 242 8.29 0.40 -24.54
CA ASN A 242 8.62 0.88 -23.21
C ASN A 242 8.55 -0.27 -22.21
N THR A 243 9.73 -0.62 -21.69
CA THR A 243 10.06 -1.64 -20.68
C THR A 243 8.88 -2.17 -19.85
N ALA A 244 8.56 -3.46 -20.04
CA ALA A 244 7.63 -4.16 -19.16
C ALA A 244 8.18 -4.19 -17.72
N LEU A 245 7.61 -3.37 -16.84
CA LEU A 245 7.94 -3.39 -15.42
C LEU A 245 7.27 -4.59 -14.75
N PRO A 246 7.95 -5.26 -13.81
CA PRO A 246 7.33 -6.33 -13.05
C PRO A 246 6.22 -5.75 -12.15
N TYR A 247 5.13 -6.50 -12.07
CA TYR A 247 4.01 -6.18 -11.19
C TYR A 247 3.99 -7.15 -10.02
N SER A 248 3.66 -6.67 -8.82
CA SER A 248 3.73 -7.46 -7.59
C SER A 248 2.57 -8.46 -7.42
N ALA A 249 1.98 -8.97 -8.51
CA ALA A 249 0.89 -9.94 -8.38
C ALA A 249 1.41 -11.26 -7.84
N LEU A 250 0.77 -11.77 -6.78
CA LEU A 250 1.03 -13.11 -6.28
C LEU A 250 0.47 -14.18 -7.24
N PRO A 251 1.02 -15.40 -7.19
CA PRO A 251 0.51 -16.54 -7.94
C PRO A 251 -0.99 -16.76 -7.69
N PRO A 252 -1.74 -17.27 -8.69
CA PRO A 252 -3.08 -17.78 -8.50
C PRO A 252 -3.17 -18.74 -7.31
N ALA A 253 -4.31 -18.74 -6.59
CA ALA A 253 -4.47 -19.59 -5.41
C ALA A 253 -4.28 -21.08 -5.70
N ALA A 254 -4.63 -21.54 -6.91
CA ALA A 254 -4.45 -22.91 -7.38
C ALA A 254 -2.98 -23.33 -7.52
N ASP A 255 -2.08 -22.36 -7.70
CA ASP A 255 -0.65 -22.61 -7.91
C ASP A 255 0.13 -22.56 -6.58
N VAL A 256 -0.53 -22.16 -5.48
CA VAL A 256 0.08 -22.20 -4.14
C VAL A 256 0.04 -23.64 -3.63
N PRO A 257 1.19 -24.25 -3.27
CA PRO A 257 1.25 -25.64 -2.89
C PRO A 257 0.57 -25.94 -1.55
N GLY A 258 0.31 -27.23 -1.33
CA GLY A 258 -0.20 -27.79 -0.08
C GLY A 258 -1.72 -27.90 0.01
N THR A 259 -2.18 -28.30 1.17
CA THR A 259 -3.61 -28.49 1.47
C THR A 259 -4.23 -27.14 1.80
N ARG A 260 -5.18 -26.68 0.97
CA ARG A 260 -5.86 -25.41 1.19
C ARG A 260 -6.86 -25.50 2.32
N LEU A 261 -6.74 -24.59 3.28
CA LEU A 261 -7.72 -24.42 4.33
C LEU A 261 -8.90 -23.62 3.81
N VAL A 262 -10.09 -24.00 4.26
CA VAL A 262 -11.37 -23.43 3.79
C VAL A 262 -12.10 -22.76 4.92
N ASP A 263 -12.86 -21.73 4.59
CA ASP A 263 -13.90 -21.21 5.48
C ASP A 263 -15.06 -22.23 5.45
N PRO A 264 -15.43 -22.84 6.59
CA PRO A 264 -16.46 -23.88 6.65
C PRO A 264 -17.86 -23.36 6.29
N ASP A 265 -18.10 -22.05 6.41
CA ASP A 265 -19.40 -21.42 6.16
C ASP A 265 -19.48 -20.77 4.76
N ALA A 266 -18.36 -20.71 4.03
CA ALA A 266 -18.30 -20.14 2.69
C ALA A 266 -18.49 -21.19 1.58
N ALA A 267 -18.73 -20.72 0.36
CA ALA A 267 -18.76 -21.60 -0.80
C ALA A 267 -17.38 -22.26 -1.00
N ALA A 268 -17.35 -23.55 -1.35
CA ALA A 268 -16.09 -24.31 -1.47
C ALA A 268 -15.06 -23.71 -2.44
N SER A 269 -15.50 -22.87 -3.39
CA SER A 269 -14.64 -22.19 -4.36
C SER A 269 -14.19 -20.78 -3.95
N SER A 270 -14.77 -20.19 -2.90
CA SER A 270 -14.38 -18.85 -2.44
C SER A 270 -13.15 -18.91 -1.54
N LEU A 271 -12.28 -17.91 -1.67
CA LEU A 271 -11.20 -17.69 -0.72
C LEU A 271 -11.75 -17.02 0.54
N PRO A 272 -11.25 -17.36 1.74
CA PRO A 272 -11.53 -16.61 2.96
C PRO A 272 -11.22 -15.12 2.77
N SER A 273 -12.04 -14.25 3.35
CA SER A 273 -11.91 -12.80 3.20
C SER A 273 -12.18 -12.03 4.48
N SER A 274 -11.43 -10.96 4.71
CA SER A 274 -11.60 -10.07 5.86
C SER A 274 -11.13 -8.66 5.49
N GLY A 275 -11.88 -7.62 5.86
CA GLY A 275 -11.58 -6.22 5.50
C GLY A 275 -11.38 -5.98 3.99
N ASP A 276 -12.15 -6.68 3.15
CA ASP A 276 -12.04 -6.72 1.68
C ASP A 276 -10.73 -7.34 1.13
N ALA A 277 -9.86 -7.87 1.98
CA ALA A 277 -8.73 -8.70 1.56
C ALA A 277 -9.18 -10.14 1.30
N THR A 278 -8.49 -10.83 0.41
CA THR A 278 -8.62 -12.28 0.24
C THR A 278 -7.39 -12.98 0.80
N PHE A 279 -7.57 -14.20 1.30
CA PHE A 279 -6.51 -14.98 1.93
C PHE A 279 -6.40 -16.34 1.24
N VAL A 280 -5.18 -16.69 0.85
CA VAL A 280 -4.84 -18.09 0.58
C VAL A 280 -4.10 -18.63 1.77
N VAL A 281 -4.66 -19.66 2.37
CA VAL A 281 -4.09 -20.34 3.53
C VAL A 281 -3.86 -21.80 3.16
N THR A 282 -2.62 -22.23 3.18
CA THR A 282 -2.26 -23.63 2.88
C THR A 282 -1.41 -24.23 3.99
N LEU A 283 -1.62 -25.51 4.23
CA LEU A 283 -0.76 -26.33 5.06
C LEU A 283 0.14 -27.16 4.14
N LEU A 284 1.44 -26.92 4.22
CA LEU A 284 2.44 -27.71 3.53
C LEU A 284 2.86 -28.89 4.41
N GLU A 285 3.15 -30.01 3.76
CA GLU A 285 3.65 -31.21 4.40
C GLU A 285 5.07 -31.00 4.98
N PRO A 286 5.51 -31.85 5.94
CA PRO A 286 6.82 -31.72 6.56
C PRO A 286 8.04 -31.84 5.63
N ASP A 287 7.87 -32.45 4.45
CA ASP A 287 8.93 -32.56 3.44
C ASP A 287 9.09 -31.27 2.60
N SER A 288 8.22 -30.28 2.78
CA SER A 288 8.35 -28.96 2.15
C SER A 288 9.63 -28.27 2.60
N ARG A 289 10.35 -27.67 1.65
CA ARG A 289 11.54 -26.85 1.91
C ARG A 289 11.28 -25.60 2.77
N LEU A 290 10.02 -25.20 2.95
CA LEU A 290 9.63 -24.08 3.82
C LEU A 290 9.42 -24.54 5.27
N ALA A 291 9.29 -25.84 5.50
CA ALA A 291 9.01 -26.42 6.80
C ALA A 291 10.30 -26.77 7.56
N ASP A 292 10.23 -26.74 8.89
CA ASP A 292 11.36 -27.06 9.76
C ASP A 292 11.22 -28.47 10.37
N GLY A 293 12.07 -29.39 9.93
CA GLY A 293 12.14 -30.75 10.47
C GLY A 293 10.88 -31.57 10.17
N GLU A 294 10.29 -32.20 11.19
CA GLU A 294 9.10 -33.06 11.04
C GLU A 294 7.77 -32.29 11.17
N ARG A 295 7.79 -30.97 11.09
CA ARG A 295 6.61 -30.10 11.23
C ARG A 295 6.08 -29.73 9.86
N GLY A 296 4.76 -29.59 9.71
CA GLY A 296 4.20 -28.96 8.51
C GLY A 296 4.45 -27.45 8.52
N TYR A 297 4.15 -26.75 7.43
CA TYR A 297 4.29 -25.29 7.35
C TYR A 297 2.95 -24.64 7.02
N LEU A 298 2.48 -23.75 7.90
CA LEU A 298 1.30 -22.93 7.63
C LEU A 298 1.74 -21.70 6.81
N LEU A 299 1.28 -21.62 5.56
CA LEU A 299 1.49 -20.50 4.67
C LEU A 299 0.21 -19.66 4.58
N VAL A 300 0.32 -18.37 4.86
CA VAL A 300 -0.77 -17.41 4.77
C VAL A 300 -0.39 -16.28 3.81
N SER A 301 -1.21 -16.07 2.80
CA SER A 301 -0.95 -15.12 1.72
C SER A 301 -2.13 -14.14 1.59
N PRO A 302 -2.13 -13.06 2.41
CA PRO A 302 -3.13 -12.00 2.33
C PRO A 302 -2.87 -11.14 1.09
N ARG A 303 -3.90 -10.91 0.29
CA ARG A 303 -3.78 -10.26 -1.02
C ARG A 303 -5.00 -9.43 -1.37
N THR A 304 -4.81 -8.44 -2.24
CA THR A 304 -5.93 -7.66 -2.79
C THR A 304 -6.86 -8.56 -3.61
N PRO A 305 -8.19 -8.31 -3.58
CA PRO A 305 -9.18 -9.21 -4.17
C PRO A 305 -9.13 -9.30 -5.70
N TYR A 306 -8.66 -8.25 -6.40
CA TYR A 306 -8.65 -8.20 -7.87
C TYR A 306 -7.27 -8.50 -8.46
N ASN A 307 -6.24 -7.72 -8.06
CA ASN A 307 -4.92 -7.76 -8.69
C ASN A 307 -3.93 -8.69 -7.97
N ARG A 308 -4.35 -9.38 -6.89
CA ARG A 308 -3.51 -10.27 -6.07
C ARG A 308 -2.23 -9.62 -5.54
N VAL A 309 -2.25 -8.30 -5.32
CA VAL A 309 -1.11 -7.58 -4.74
C VAL A 309 -0.95 -8.03 -3.29
N PRO A 310 0.26 -8.40 -2.82
CA PRO A 310 0.47 -8.83 -1.44
C PRO A 310 0.17 -7.67 -0.49
N LEU A 311 -0.48 -8.01 0.62
CA LEU A 311 -0.66 -7.07 1.72
C LEU A 311 0.61 -7.06 2.59
N VAL A 312 1.49 -6.12 2.29
CA VAL A 312 2.81 -5.97 2.94
C VAL A 312 2.68 -5.32 4.32
N ASN A 313 3.65 -5.60 5.19
CA ASN A 313 3.75 -5.03 6.54
C ASN A 313 2.49 -5.30 7.39
N THR A 314 1.90 -6.49 7.23
CA THR A 314 0.78 -7.01 8.04
C THR A 314 1.33 -7.85 9.19
N SER A 315 0.67 -7.85 10.35
CA SER A 315 1.00 -8.77 11.44
C SER A 315 -0.09 -9.82 11.58
N LEU A 316 0.30 -11.10 11.53
CA LEU A 316 -0.62 -12.23 11.56
C LEU A 316 -0.27 -13.22 12.67
N ARG A 317 -1.29 -13.75 13.33
CA ARG A 317 -1.19 -14.82 14.33
C ARG A 317 -2.11 -15.96 13.95
N ALA A 318 -1.69 -17.20 14.19
CA ALA A 318 -2.53 -18.39 14.01
C ALA A 318 -2.66 -19.18 15.30
N ALA A 319 -3.86 -19.66 15.61
CA ALA A 319 -4.10 -20.59 16.71
C ALA A 319 -4.80 -21.84 16.17
N VAL A 320 -4.26 -23.02 16.49
CA VAL A 320 -4.82 -24.31 16.08
C VAL A 320 -5.71 -24.85 17.19
N ARG A 321 -6.89 -25.37 16.83
CA ARG A 321 -7.81 -26.03 17.75
C ARG A 321 -8.22 -27.41 17.25
N ARG A 322 -8.27 -28.37 18.16
CA ARG A 322 -8.76 -29.72 17.94
C ARG A 322 -9.95 -29.98 18.86
N ASN A 323 -11.11 -30.28 18.29
CA ASN A 323 -12.34 -30.53 19.06
C ASN A 323 -12.63 -29.41 20.08
N GLY A 324 -12.36 -28.14 19.69
CA GLY A 324 -12.54 -26.96 20.54
C GLY A 324 -11.42 -26.68 21.56
N ALA A 325 -10.47 -27.61 21.77
CA ALA A 325 -9.31 -27.39 22.63
C ALA A 325 -8.11 -26.85 21.83
N GLY A 326 -7.33 -25.94 22.41
CA GLY A 326 -6.11 -25.42 21.79
C GLY A 326 -5.04 -26.50 21.61
N VAL A 327 -4.38 -26.52 20.46
CA VAL A 327 -3.21 -27.35 20.18
C VAL A 327 -1.96 -26.47 20.37
N GLY A 328 -1.21 -26.73 21.43
CA GLY A 328 -0.10 -25.89 21.88
C GLY A 328 -0.51 -24.83 22.90
N ASP A 329 0.48 -24.12 23.45
CA ASP A 329 0.27 -23.25 24.61
C ASP A 329 -0.18 -21.83 24.21
N GLU A 330 0.19 -21.33 23.02
CA GLU A 330 -0.05 -19.95 22.60
C GLU A 330 -0.27 -19.82 21.09
N ALA A 331 -0.89 -18.69 20.69
CA ALA A 331 -1.02 -18.33 19.29
C ALA A 331 0.35 -18.05 18.66
N LEU A 332 0.53 -18.52 17.43
CA LEU A 332 1.77 -18.50 16.69
C LEU A 332 1.84 -17.23 15.83
N GLU A 333 2.76 -16.33 16.15
CA GLU A 333 3.15 -15.25 15.23
C GLU A 333 3.67 -15.83 13.92
N LEU A 334 3.18 -15.31 12.79
CA LEU A 334 3.60 -15.71 11.45
C LEU A 334 4.66 -14.74 10.93
N THR A 335 5.73 -15.28 10.36
CA THR A 335 6.86 -14.49 9.89
C THR A 335 6.72 -14.16 8.41
N ALA A 336 6.83 -12.88 8.06
CA ALA A 336 6.93 -12.45 6.67
C ALA A 336 8.13 -13.13 5.99
N THR A 337 7.87 -13.85 4.90
CA THR A 337 8.85 -14.59 4.12
C THR A 337 8.65 -14.29 2.64
N LEU A 338 9.73 -13.97 1.95
CA LEU A 338 9.78 -13.78 0.51
C LEU A 338 10.37 -15.03 -0.15
N ASP A 339 9.67 -15.56 -1.14
CA ASP A 339 10.05 -16.77 -1.84
C ASP A 339 9.82 -16.65 -3.35
N ALA A 340 10.70 -17.25 -4.15
CA ALA A 340 10.67 -17.18 -5.61
C ALA A 340 9.43 -17.81 -6.26
N GLU A 341 8.82 -18.82 -5.61
CA GLU A 341 7.74 -19.61 -6.21
C GLU A 341 6.36 -19.15 -5.72
N VAL A 342 6.27 -18.76 -4.44
CA VAL A 342 4.99 -18.40 -3.80
C VAL A 342 4.85 -16.90 -3.50
N GLY A 343 5.91 -16.12 -3.72
CA GLY A 343 5.95 -14.68 -3.44
C GLY A 343 5.97 -14.35 -1.94
N LEU A 344 5.60 -13.11 -1.60
CA LEU A 344 5.48 -12.70 -0.20
C LEU A 344 4.32 -13.44 0.47
N HIS A 345 4.62 -14.08 1.58
CA HIS A 345 3.65 -14.73 2.45
C HIS A 345 4.08 -14.55 3.91
N TYR A 346 3.20 -14.93 4.83
CA TYR A 346 3.46 -14.99 6.25
C TYR A 346 3.27 -16.44 6.68
N GLY A 347 4.27 -17.03 7.32
CA GLY A 347 4.14 -18.42 7.69
C GLY A 347 5.03 -18.87 8.83
N ARG A 348 4.77 -20.10 9.26
CA ARG A 348 5.44 -20.72 10.39
C ARG A 348 5.27 -22.24 10.35
N SER A 349 6.31 -22.94 10.80
CA SER A 349 6.26 -24.39 11.04
C SER A 349 5.31 -24.71 12.19
N VAL A 350 4.36 -25.62 11.96
CA VAL A 350 3.29 -26.04 12.89
C VAL A 350 3.38 -27.55 13.14
N ALA A 351 3.28 -27.96 14.40
CA ALA A 351 3.27 -29.38 14.76
C ALA A 351 1.85 -29.92 14.87
N ASP A 352 1.67 -31.18 14.46
CA ASP A 352 0.48 -31.98 14.72
C ASP A 352 -0.84 -31.32 14.28
N VAL A 353 -0.86 -30.66 13.12
CA VAL A 353 -2.11 -30.21 12.48
C VAL A 353 -2.72 -31.38 11.71
N ARG A 354 -3.99 -31.68 11.94
CA ARG A 354 -4.69 -32.84 11.37
C ARG A 354 -5.96 -32.43 10.61
N PRO A 355 -6.44 -33.26 9.68
CA PRO A 355 -7.77 -33.10 9.10
C PRO A 355 -8.85 -32.94 10.18
N GLY A 356 -9.72 -31.94 10.02
CA GLY A 356 -10.77 -31.60 10.99
C GLY A 356 -10.35 -30.66 12.12
N ASP A 357 -9.06 -30.35 12.28
CA ASP A 357 -8.63 -29.25 13.15
C ASP A 357 -9.11 -27.91 12.55
N SER A 358 -9.37 -26.93 13.42
CA SER A 358 -9.64 -25.55 12.99
C SER A 358 -8.44 -24.65 13.27
N ILE A 359 -8.25 -23.65 12.42
CA ILE A 359 -7.24 -22.61 12.56
C ILE A 359 -7.94 -21.26 12.63
N THR A 360 -7.76 -20.55 13.74
CA THR A 360 -8.13 -19.15 13.85
C THR A 360 -6.95 -18.31 13.38
N LEU A 361 -7.12 -17.56 12.31
CA LEU A 361 -6.15 -16.59 11.81
C LEU A 361 -6.56 -15.19 12.25
N THR A 362 -5.73 -14.53 13.05
CA THR A 362 -5.97 -13.17 13.56
C THR A 362 -5.04 -12.18 12.87
N VAL A 363 -5.62 -11.09 12.35
CA VAL A 363 -4.87 -9.93 11.88
C VAL A 363 -4.58 -9.02 13.07
N ALA A 364 -3.36 -9.10 13.61
CA ALA A 364 -2.95 -8.30 14.76
C ALA A 364 -2.71 -6.82 14.39
N SER A 365 -2.32 -6.57 13.15
CA SER A 365 -2.13 -5.24 12.58
C SER A 365 -2.47 -5.29 11.09
N PRO A 366 -3.29 -4.36 10.56
CA PRO A 366 -3.58 -4.28 9.13
C PRO A 366 -2.31 -3.95 8.34
N PRO A 367 -2.33 -4.02 7.00
CA PRO A 367 -1.13 -3.77 6.19
C PRO A 367 -0.68 -2.31 6.35
N GLN A 368 0.53 -2.07 6.87
CA GLN A 368 1.00 -0.73 7.25
C GLN A 368 1.52 0.11 6.08
N ALA A 369 1.52 -0.40 4.85
CA ALA A 369 1.89 0.40 3.68
C ALA A 369 0.96 1.60 3.50
N ALA A 370 1.45 2.69 2.91
CA ALA A 370 0.61 3.79 2.48
C ALA A 370 -0.33 3.36 1.35
N ARG A 371 -1.39 4.13 1.13
CA ARG A 371 -2.43 3.86 0.14
C ARG A 371 -2.57 5.01 -0.84
N HIS A 372 -2.77 4.65 -2.09
CA HIS A 372 -3.34 5.55 -3.10
C HIS A 372 -4.87 5.43 -3.12
N GLN A 373 -5.50 6.38 -3.81
CA GLN A 373 -6.95 6.35 -4.05
C GLN A 373 -7.38 5.01 -4.68
N GLY A 374 -8.52 4.48 -4.24
CA GLY A 374 -9.03 3.16 -4.60
C GLY A 374 -8.65 2.06 -3.61
N TYR A 375 -7.69 2.31 -2.71
CA TYR A 375 -7.31 1.42 -1.61
C TYR A 375 -7.30 2.11 -0.24
N GLU A 376 -7.51 3.43 -0.18
CA GLU A 376 -7.33 4.19 1.05
C GLU A 376 -8.31 3.79 2.16
N THR A 377 -9.45 3.24 1.82
CA THR A 377 -10.49 2.76 2.75
C THR A 377 -10.51 1.25 2.93
N ALA A 378 -9.70 0.50 2.20
CA ALA A 378 -9.67 -0.96 2.24
C ALA A 378 -8.66 -1.51 3.27
N PHE A 379 -8.85 -2.77 3.68
CA PHE A 379 -7.95 -3.52 4.56
C PHE A 379 -7.85 -2.99 5.99
N PHE A 380 -8.97 -2.47 6.49
CA PHE A 380 -9.19 -2.12 7.90
C PHE A 380 -10.25 -3.05 8.50
N ASP A 381 -10.42 -2.97 9.82
CA ASP A 381 -11.44 -3.73 10.58
C ASP A 381 -11.45 -5.22 10.21
N MET A 382 -10.26 -5.81 10.11
CA MET A 382 -10.07 -7.18 9.65
C MET A 382 -10.38 -8.17 10.77
N GLU A 383 -11.62 -8.67 10.80
CA GLU A 383 -12.05 -9.72 11.72
C GLU A 383 -11.22 -11.01 11.56
N PRO A 384 -11.00 -11.77 12.66
CA PRO A 384 -10.35 -13.07 12.58
C PRO A 384 -11.08 -14.04 11.64
N LEU A 385 -10.31 -14.85 10.92
CA LEU A 385 -10.83 -15.89 10.05
C LEU A 385 -10.81 -17.23 10.78
N GLU A 386 -11.94 -17.93 10.77
CA GLU A 386 -12.05 -19.30 11.27
C GLU A 386 -11.98 -20.27 10.08
N LEU A 387 -10.93 -21.09 10.06
CA LEU A 387 -10.61 -21.94 8.93
C LEU A 387 -10.61 -23.41 9.35
N ALA A 388 -11.00 -24.30 8.45
CA ALA A 388 -10.97 -25.75 8.68
C ALA A 388 -9.89 -26.41 7.82
N VAL A 389 -9.18 -27.37 8.40
CA VAL A 389 -8.34 -28.31 7.65
C VAL A 389 -9.27 -29.35 7.02
N PRO A 390 -9.37 -29.42 5.67
CA PRO A 390 -10.30 -30.31 5.02
C PRO A 390 -9.98 -31.78 5.32
N PRO A 391 -10.97 -32.68 5.23
CA PRO A 391 -10.72 -34.12 5.23
C PRO A 391 -9.79 -34.49 4.06
N ALA A 392 -8.96 -35.52 4.29
CA ALA A 392 -8.04 -36.07 3.28
C ALA A 392 -8.78 -36.72 2.11
#